data_AF-A0A4Y2RKW8-F1
#
_entry.id   AF-A0A4Y2RKW8-F1
#
_cell.length_a   1.000
_cell.length_b   1.000
_cell.length_c   1.000
_cell.angle_alpha   90.00
_cell.angle_beta   90.00
_cell.angle_gamma   90.00
#
_symmetry.space_group_name_H-M   'P 1'
#
loop_
_entity.id
_entity.type
_entity.pdbx_description
1 polymer ?
#
loop_
_entity_poly.entity_id
_entity_poly.type
_entity_poly.pdbx_seq_one_letter_code
_entity_poly.pdbx_strand_id
1 'polypeptide(L)'
;MFRKGTSRKELKTLSFFDEDLTWDKEIKYLGLILDNKLTFRSHLKYNTEKFWAKVHLLIPLIGRRFPLALENKLLLFKQVLRPILTYAAQI
;
A
#
# COMPACT_ATOMS: atom_id res chain seq x y z
N MET A 1 -20.35 -24.39 -16.89
CA MET A 1 -20.16 -24.86 -15.49
C MET A 1 -18.67 -24.96 -15.23
N PHE A 2 -18.06 -23.95 -14.60
CA PHE A 2 -16.61 -23.91 -14.39
C PHE A 2 -16.21 -24.81 -13.22
N ARG A 3 -15.45 -25.87 -13.50
CA ARG A 3 -14.94 -26.80 -12.48
C ARG A 3 -13.76 -26.16 -11.75
N LYS A 4 -13.89 -25.97 -10.43
CA LYS A 4 -12.84 -25.49 -9.54
C LYS A 4 -12.06 -26.71 -9.04
N GLY A 5 -10.89 -26.94 -9.59
CA GLY A 5 -10.05 -28.07 -9.21
C GLY A 5 -8.78 -28.12 -10.03
N THR A 6 -7.87 -27.17 -9.82
CA THR A 6 -6.49 -27.36 -10.23
C THR A 6 -5.72 -27.92 -9.04
N SER A 7 -5.30 -29.19 -9.17
CA SER A 7 -4.27 -29.82 -8.34
C SER A 7 -3.10 -28.84 -8.15
N ARG A 8 -2.59 -28.69 -6.93
CA ARG A 8 -1.35 -27.93 -6.69
C ARG A 8 -0.24 -28.62 -7.47
N LYS A 9 0.07 -28.10 -8.65
CA LYS A 9 1.29 -28.48 -9.37
C LYS A 9 2.46 -28.05 -8.48
N GLU A 10 3.42 -28.94 -8.26
CA GLU A 10 4.67 -28.57 -7.61
C GLU A 10 5.31 -27.44 -8.42
N LEU A 11 5.45 -26.28 -7.79
CA LEU A 11 6.00 -25.09 -8.42
C LEU A 11 7.52 -25.27 -8.48
N LYS A 12 8.08 -25.24 -9.68
CA LYS A 12 9.54 -25.26 -9.86
C LYS A 12 10.15 -24.00 -9.23
N THR A 13 11.33 -24.15 -8.64
CA THR A 13 12.12 -23.01 -8.15
C THR A 13 12.43 -22.08 -9.32
N LEU A 14 12.15 -20.79 -9.15
CA LEU A 14 12.43 -19.75 -10.13
C LEU A 14 13.66 -18.99 -9.65
N SER A 15 14.73 -18.96 -10.44
CA SER A 15 15.91 -18.14 -10.12
C SER A 15 15.85 -16.80 -10.86
N PHE A 16 16.24 -15.73 -10.19
CA PHE A 16 16.34 -14.38 -10.73
C PHE A 16 17.63 -13.73 -10.22
N PHE A 17 18.51 -13.29 -11.12
CA PHE A 17 19.84 -12.78 -10.77
C PHE A 17 20.63 -13.70 -9.82
N ASP A 18 20.62 -15.01 -10.09
CA ASP A 18 21.27 -16.04 -9.26
C ASP A 18 20.71 -16.19 -7.84
N GLU A 19 19.54 -15.62 -7.54
CA GLU A 19 18.78 -15.84 -6.31
C GLU A 19 17.53 -16.68 -6.57
N ASP A 20 17.30 -17.69 -5.72
CA ASP A 20 16.08 -18.49 -5.76
C ASP A 20 14.90 -17.74 -5.13
N LEU A 21 13.82 -17.60 -5.88
CA LEU A 21 12.61 -16.91 -5.46
C LEU A 21 11.67 -17.85 -4.69
N THR A 22 11.22 -17.39 -3.52
CA THR A 22 10.18 -18.06 -2.74
C THR A 22 8.81 -17.80 -3.34
N TRP A 23 7.99 -18.85 -3.43
CA TRP A 23 6.60 -18.75 -3.89
C TRP A 23 5.70 -18.25 -2.77
N ASP A 24 5.74 -16.95 -2.52
CA ASP A 24 4.88 -16.28 -1.54
C ASP A 24 3.55 -15.81 -2.14
N LYS A 25 2.52 -15.75 -1.30
CA LYS A 25 1.19 -15.27 -1.71
C LYS A 25 1.14 -13.75 -1.89
N GLU A 26 2.04 -13.05 -1.21
CA GLU A 26 2.18 -11.60 -1.22
C GLU A 26 3.66 -11.25 -1.40
N ILE A 27 3.97 -10.37 -2.34
CA ILE A 27 5.35 -9.95 -2.64
C ILE A 27 5.41 -8.43 -2.59
N LYS A 28 6.51 -7.91 -2.04
CA LYS A 28 6.77 -6.47 -2.01
C LYS A 28 7.62 -6.05 -3.21
N TYR A 29 7.11 -5.15 -4.05
CA TYR A 29 7.84 -4.64 -5.21
C TYR A 29 7.61 -3.13 -5.36
N LEU A 30 8.69 -2.34 -5.47
CA LEU A 30 8.64 -0.87 -5.55
C LEU A 30 7.81 -0.22 -4.43
N GLY A 31 7.76 -0.83 -3.24
CA GLY A 31 6.94 -0.33 -2.13
C GLY A 31 5.46 -0.68 -2.20
N LEU A 32 5.03 -1.43 -3.22
CA LEU A 32 3.69 -2.01 -3.35
C LEU A 32 3.67 -3.43 -2.81
N ILE A 33 2.52 -3.83 -2.27
CA ILE A 33 2.28 -5.21 -1.84
C ILE A 33 1.36 -5.84 -2.87
N LEU A 34 1.89 -6.78 -3.64
CA LEU A 34 1.19 -7.45 -4.71
C LEU A 34 0.71 -8.81 -4.18
N ASP A 35 -0.60 -9.01 -4.18
CA ASP A 35 -1.20 -10.32 -3.94
C ASP A 35 -1.27 -11.11 -5.25
N ASN A 36 -1.28 -12.44 -5.14
CA ASN A 36 -1.34 -13.35 -6.30
C ASN A 36 -2.53 -13.11 -7.25
N LYS A 37 -3.59 -12.44 -6.80
CA LYS A 37 -4.78 -12.11 -7.61
C LYS A 37 -4.83 -10.65 -8.05
N LEU A 38 -3.80 -9.86 -7.73
CA LEU A 38 -3.75 -8.42 -7.99
C LEU A 38 -5.02 -7.69 -7.51
N THR A 39 -5.57 -8.10 -6.37
CA THR A 39 -6.68 -7.41 -5.71
C THR A 39 -6.22 -6.28 -4.80
N PHE A 40 -4.92 -6.20 -4.50
CA PHE A 40 -4.27 -5.16 -3.69
C PHE A 40 -4.87 -5.00 -2.29
N ARG A 41 -5.57 -6.01 -1.76
CA ARG A 41 -6.26 -5.93 -0.45
C ARG A 41 -5.30 -5.70 0.70
N SER A 42 -4.19 -6.44 0.73
CA SER A 42 -3.14 -6.28 1.73
C SER A 42 -2.47 -4.91 1.62
N HIS A 43 -2.21 -4.44 0.39
CA HIS A 43 -1.68 -3.11 0.14
C HIS A 43 -2.61 -1.99 0.62
N LEU A 44 -3.91 -2.09 0.35
CA LEU A 44 -4.90 -1.10 0.79
C LEU A 44 -4.97 -1.03 2.32
N LYS A 45 -4.95 -2.19 2.99
CA LYS A 45 -4.90 -2.25 4.46
C LYS A 45 -3.64 -1.56 4.98
N TYR A 46 -2.48 -1.90 4.44
CA TYR A 46 -1.20 -1.29 4.78
C TYR A 46 -1.20 0.24 4.57
N ASN A 47 -1.69 0.73 3.42
CA ASN A 47 -1.78 2.15 3.13
C ASN A 47 -2.75 2.87 4.08
N THR A 48 -3.89 2.24 4.41
CA THR A 48 -4.88 2.82 5.34
C THR A 48 -4.29 2.96 6.74
N GLU A 49 -3.61 1.94 7.25
CA GLU A 49 -2.94 1.98 8.55
C GLU A 49 -1.83 3.05 8.55
N LYS A 50 -1.00 3.09 7.50
CA LYS A 50 0.06 4.09 7.32
C LYS A 50 -0.50 5.51 7.26
N PHE A 51 -1.61 5.71 6.56
CA PHE A 51 -2.30 6.99 6.47
C PHE A 51 -2.79 7.46 7.83
N TRP A 52 -3.53 6.62 8.56
CA TRP A 52 -4.04 6.98 9.88
C TRP A 52 -2.92 7.24 10.89
N ALA A 53 -1.84 6.46 10.86
CA ALA A 53 -0.66 6.74 11.69
C ALA A 53 -0.10 8.15 11.44
N LYS A 54 -0.01 8.58 10.17
CA LYS A 54 0.42 9.94 9.81
C LYS A 54 -0.60 11.01 10.18
N VAL A 55 -1.89 10.74 10.01
CA VAL A 55 -2.96 11.64 10.45
C VAL A 55 -2.85 11.87 11.96
N HIS A 56 -2.75 10.82 12.76
CA HIS A 56 -2.64 10.95 14.22
C HIS A 56 -1.46 11.81 14.67
N LEU A 57 -0.33 11.72 13.97
CA LEU A 57 0.82 12.59 14.23
C LEU A 57 0.58 14.06 13.83
N LEU A 58 -0.22 14.31 12.79
CA LEU A 58 -0.51 15.65 12.27
C LEU A 58 -1.74 16.32 12.88
N ILE A 59 -2.59 15.58 13.60
CA ILE A 59 -3.79 16.11 14.29
C ILE A 59 -3.48 17.37 15.09
N PRO A 60 -2.38 17.47 15.87
CA PRO A 60 -2.07 18.67 16.63
C PRO A 60 -1.83 19.93 15.77
N LEU A 61 -1.43 19.78 14.51
CA LEU A 61 -1.10 20.89 13.60
C LEU A 61 -2.26 21.24 12.67
N ILE A 62 -2.90 20.22 12.09
CA ILE A 62 -4.02 20.39 11.15
C ILE A 62 -5.35 20.61 11.89
N GLY A 63 -5.42 20.21 13.16
CA GLY A 63 -6.60 20.30 13.99
C GLY A 63 -7.20 21.70 14.11
N ARG A 64 -8.49 21.76 14.48
CA ARG A 64 -9.25 23.02 14.60
C ARG A 64 -8.67 23.99 15.63
N ARG A 65 -8.05 23.46 16.69
CA ARG A 65 -7.54 24.25 17.82
C ARG A 65 -6.18 24.90 17.54
N PHE A 66 -5.46 24.47 16.51
CA PHE A 66 -4.14 25.01 16.21
C PHE A 66 -4.23 26.23 15.29
N PRO A 67 -3.60 27.37 15.65
CA PRO A 67 -3.65 28.62 14.90
C PRO A 67 -2.68 28.59 13.69
N LEU A 68 -2.87 27.62 12.79
CA LEU A 68 -2.21 27.60 11.48
C LEU A 68 -3.15 28.19 10.42
N ALA A 69 -2.58 29.01 9.52
CA ALA A 69 -3.29 29.47 8.33
C ALA A 69 -3.82 28.29 7.51
N LEU A 70 -4.98 28.47 6.88
CA LEU A 70 -5.63 27.42 6.08
C LEU A 70 -4.72 26.88 4.98
N GLU A 71 -3.99 27.77 4.31
CA GLU A 71 -3.04 27.44 3.25
C GLU A 71 -1.97 26.46 3.71
N ASN A 72 -1.42 26.67 4.90
CA ASN A 72 -0.41 25.79 5.48
C ASN A 72 -0.99 24.42 5.87
N LYS A 73 -2.23 24.39 6.41
CA LYS A 73 -2.92 23.11 6.70
C LYS A 73 -3.17 22.31 5.41
N LEU A 74 -3.57 23.02 4.36
CA LEU A 74 -3.83 22.44 3.04
C LEU A 74 -2.53 21.97 2.38
N LEU A 75 -1.43 22.70 2.55
CA LEU A 75 -0.10 22.30 2.10
C LEU A 75 0.35 21.00 2.79
N LEU A 76 0.22 20.92 4.12
CA LEU A 76 0.54 19.71 4.89
C LEU A 76 -0.27 18.49 4.41
N PHE A 77 -1.57 18.68 4.16
CA PHE A 77 -2.41 17.61 3.61
C PHE A 77 -1.91 17.15 2.22
N LYS A 78 -1.67 18.10 1.31
CA LYS A 78 -1.22 17.80 -0.07
C LYS A 78 0.16 17.14 -0.12
N GLN A 79 1.08 17.54 0.75
CA GLN A 79 2.46 17.06 0.72
C GLN A 79 2.66 15.76 1.50
N VAL A 80 1.96 15.56 2.62
CA VAL A 80 2.23 14.42 3.51
C VAL A 80 1.18 13.33 3.36
N LEU A 81 -0.10 13.70 3.36
CA LEU A 81 -1.20 12.73 3.43
C LEU A 81 -1.63 12.24 2.04
N ARG A 82 -1.75 13.15 1.06
CA ARG A 82 -2.17 12.81 -0.30
C ARG A 82 -1.27 11.74 -0.95
N PRO A 83 0.07 11.82 -0.91
CA PRO A 83 0.91 10.84 -1.59
C PRO A 83 0.74 9.42 -1.05
N ILE A 84 0.40 9.25 0.22
CA ILE A 84 0.17 7.92 0.83
C ILE A 84 -1.04 7.22 0.18
N LEU A 85 -2.06 7.99 -0.19
CA LEU A 85 -3.27 7.48 -0.82
C LEU A 85 -3.14 7.38 -2.34
N THR A 86 -2.43 8.32 -2.97
CA THR A 86 -2.36 8.41 -4.43
C THR A 86 -1.21 7.58 -5.02
N TYR A 87 -0.27 7.11 -4.20
CA TYR A 87 0.80 6.24 -4.69
C TYR A 87 0.24 4.91 -5.19
N ALA A 88 0.51 4.59 -6.45
CA ALA A 88 -0.05 3.46 -7.21
C ALA A 88 -1.58 3.45 -7.39
N ALA A 89 -2.25 4.55 -7.06
CA ALA A 89 -3.58 4.82 -7.60
C ALA A 89 -3.38 5.40 -9.01
N GLN A 90 -3.82 4.68 -10.04
CA GLN A 90 -3.97 5.27 -11.36
C GLN A 90 -5.11 6.29 -11.27
N ILE A 91 -4.77 7.58 -11.23
CA ILE A 91 -5.70 8.71 -11.28
C ILE A 91 -5.78 9.22 -12.71
#